data_AF-A0A151QMW4-F1
#
_entry.id   AF-A0A151QMW4-F1
#
_cell.length_a   1.000
_cell.length_b   1.000
_cell.length_c   1.000
_cell.angle_alpha   90.00
_cell.angle_beta   90.00
_cell.angle_gamma   90.00
#
_symmetry.space_group_name_H-M   'P 1'
#
loop_
_entity.id
_entity.type
_entity.pdbx_description
1 polymer ?
#
loop_
_entity_poly.entity_id
_entity_poly.type
_entity_poly.pdbx_seq_one_letter_code
_entity_poly.pdbx_strand_id
1 'polypeptide(L)'
;FARMDHEDPYTHLSSFYELIGTMGVPGEDEEAVYMRLFPFSLTARFFPSSRYISAKSAIATFSQGADEPLCEAWERYKSLLRKCPNHGFDDVAQLNMFCNGLRPQTKMLLDASAGGSMMMKDFEEAITIIDALAASDYQAHHDRSQPTKRGILELDTQNAILAQNKLLSQQMEELKKQISKLQVGSSSRLQ
;
A
#
# COMPACT_ATOMS: atom_id res chain seq x y z
N PHE A 1 17.34 25.93 3.34
CA PHE A 1 18.68 25.56 3.85
C PHE A 1 18.58 24.25 4.63
N ALA A 2 18.76 23.10 3.97
CA ALA A 2 18.73 21.80 4.63
C ALA A 2 20.16 21.35 4.96
N ARG A 3 20.60 21.74 6.17
CA ARG A 3 21.50 21.02 7.09
C ARG A 3 22.43 19.97 6.46
N MET A 4 23.60 20.42 6.00
CA MET A 4 24.83 19.64 6.07
C MET A 4 25.76 20.41 7.01
N ASP A 5 26.09 19.85 8.17
CA ASP A 5 26.79 20.55 9.27
C ASP A 5 28.27 20.87 8.97
N HIS A 6 28.69 20.96 7.70
CA HIS A 6 30.09 21.14 7.31
C HIS A 6 30.33 21.97 6.02
N GLU A 7 29.30 22.41 5.30
CA GLU A 7 29.49 23.35 4.19
C GLU A 7 29.03 24.75 4.61
N ASP A 8 30.01 25.62 4.78
CA ASP A 8 29.81 27.03 5.03
C ASP A 8 29.10 27.68 3.82
N PRO A 9 27.92 28.30 3.98
CA PRO A 9 27.19 28.96 2.89
C PRO A 9 28.03 29.98 2.11
N TYR A 10 29.00 30.61 2.76
CA TYR A 10 29.91 31.56 2.10
C TYR A 10 30.86 30.86 1.12
N THR A 11 31.31 29.64 1.43
CA THR A 11 32.15 28.84 0.53
C THR A 11 31.40 28.42 -0.74
N HIS A 12 30.10 28.11 -0.62
CA HIS A 12 29.27 27.82 -1.79
C HIS A 12 29.12 29.04 -2.71
N LEU A 13 28.79 30.19 -2.12
CA LEU A 13 28.65 31.44 -2.87
C LEU A 13 29.96 31.81 -3.57
N SER A 14 31.09 31.74 -2.87
CA SER A 14 32.39 32.08 -3.47
C SER A 14 32.74 31.15 -4.63
N SER A 15 32.55 29.83 -4.49
CA SER A 15 32.81 28.89 -5.60
C SER A 15 31.84 29.09 -6.78
N PHE A 16 30.60 29.48 -6.52
CA PHE A 16 29.62 29.77 -7.57
C PHE A 16 30.01 31.03 -8.35
N TYR A 17 30.35 32.12 -7.66
CA TYR A 17 30.81 33.36 -8.29
C TYR A 17 32.10 33.14 -9.11
N GLU A 18 33.06 32.38 -8.58
CA GLU A 18 34.30 32.05 -9.29
C GLU A 18 34.02 31.25 -10.57
N LEU A 19 33.15 30.23 -10.50
CA LEU A 19 32.79 29.41 -11.65
C LEU A 19 32.16 30.25 -12.78
N ILE A 20 31.20 31.12 -12.45
CA ILE A 20 30.56 31.98 -13.45
C ILE A 20 31.56 33.01 -14.01
N GLY A 21 32.45 33.55 -13.17
CA GLY A 21 33.51 34.46 -13.60
C GLY A 21 34.44 33.85 -14.67
N THR A 22 34.64 32.52 -14.66
CA THR A 22 35.42 31.83 -15.71
C THR A 22 34.71 31.69 -17.06
N MET A 23 33.40 31.95 -17.11
CA MET A 23 32.60 31.82 -18.35
C MET A 23 32.71 33.03 -19.28
N GLY A 24 33.38 34.11 -18.84
CA GLY A 24 33.65 35.30 -19.67
C GLY A 24 32.41 36.10 -20.05
N VAL A 25 31.37 36.05 -19.20
CA VAL A 25 30.12 36.80 -19.42
C VAL A 25 30.41 38.30 -19.21
N PRO A 26 29.99 39.19 -20.14
CA PRO A 26 30.09 40.63 -19.94
C PRO A 26 29.32 41.06 -18.68
N GLY A 27 29.89 41.97 -17.89
CA GLY A 27 29.36 42.34 -16.56
C GLY A 27 27.92 42.85 -16.51
N GLU A 28 27.35 43.28 -17.65
CA GLU A 28 25.95 43.72 -17.75
C GLU A 28 24.95 42.54 -17.82
N ASP A 29 25.39 41.38 -18.31
CA ASP A 29 24.59 40.16 -18.41
C ASP A 29 24.87 39.14 -17.28
N GLU A 30 25.94 39.39 -16.51
CA GLU A 30 26.43 38.50 -15.45
C GLU A 30 25.38 38.27 -14.36
N GLU A 31 24.70 39.34 -13.93
CA GLU A 31 23.64 39.29 -12.91
C GLU A 31 22.44 38.43 -13.36
N ALA A 32 22.06 38.54 -14.64
CA ALA A 32 20.98 37.74 -15.21
C ALA A 32 21.37 36.25 -15.31
N VAL A 33 22.65 35.98 -15.61
CA VAL A 33 23.21 34.63 -15.62
C VAL A 33 23.29 34.05 -14.21
N TYR A 34 23.72 34.83 -13.21
CA TYR A 34 23.71 34.44 -11.80
C TYR A 34 22.31 34.05 -11.35
N MET A 35 21.32 34.91 -11.58
CA MET A 35 19.94 34.65 -11.17
C MET A 35 19.34 33.41 -11.86
N ARG A 36 19.72 33.14 -13.11
CA ARG A 36 19.28 31.95 -13.84
C ARG A 36 19.98 30.68 -13.37
N LEU A 37 21.28 30.73 -13.08
CA LEU A 37 22.09 29.55 -12.76
C LEU A 37 22.15 29.22 -11.27
N PHE A 38 21.86 30.18 -10.39
CA PHE A 38 21.89 30.00 -8.94
C PHE A 38 20.94 28.89 -8.44
N PRO A 39 19.68 28.78 -8.91
CA PRO A 39 18.84 27.64 -8.54
C PRO A 39 19.44 26.29 -8.94
N PHE A 40 20.22 26.23 -10.02
CA PHE A 40 20.89 25.01 -10.49
C PHE A 40 22.15 24.68 -9.69
N SER A 41 22.91 25.69 -9.24
CA SER A 41 24.05 25.47 -8.34
C SER A 41 23.60 24.89 -7.00
N LEU A 42 22.39 25.27 -6.57
CA LEU A 42 21.75 24.68 -5.40
C LEU A 42 21.21 23.26 -5.66
N THR A 43 20.68 22.94 -6.84
CA THR A 43 20.18 21.57 -7.08
C THR A 43 21.30 20.55 -7.32
N ALA A 44 22.40 20.96 -7.96
CA ALA A 44 23.54 20.09 -8.25
C ALA A 44 24.39 19.74 -7.02
N ARG A 45 24.47 20.63 -6.01
CA ARG A 45 25.26 20.38 -4.78
C ARG A 45 24.43 19.88 -3.59
N PHE A 46 23.13 20.18 -3.51
CA PHE A 46 22.36 19.94 -2.27
C PHE A 46 21.70 18.57 -2.20
N PHE A 47 21.70 17.80 -3.30
CA PHE A 47 21.68 16.34 -3.23
C PHE A 47 23.07 15.88 -3.61
N PRO A 48 23.87 15.31 -2.67
CA PRO A 48 25.12 14.67 -3.03
C PRO A 48 24.83 13.75 -4.22
N SER A 49 25.60 13.85 -5.30
CA SER A 49 25.37 13.04 -6.50
C SER A 49 25.19 11.56 -6.14
N SER A 50 25.88 11.08 -5.11
CA SER A 50 25.72 9.75 -4.52
C SER A 50 24.32 9.47 -3.95
N ARG A 51 23.71 10.40 -3.22
CA ARG A 51 22.34 10.26 -2.68
C ARG A 51 21.28 10.32 -3.77
N TYR A 52 21.45 11.19 -4.76
CA TYR A 52 20.57 11.24 -5.92
C TYR A 52 20.66 9.95 -6.75
N ILE A 53 21.88 9.51 -7.10
CA ILE A 53 22.12 8.26 -7.82
C ILE A 53 21.56 7.07 -7.03
N SER A 54 21.79 7.01 -5.72
CA SER A 54 21.27 5.95 -4.85
C SER A 54 19.74 5.94 -4.81
N ALA A 55 19.10 7.09 -4.63
CA ALA A 55 17.63 7.18 -4.61
C ALA A 55 17.01 6.84 -5.96
N LYS A 56 17.60 7.33 -7.06
CA LYS A 56 17.17 7.01 -8.43
C LYS A 56 17.34 5.53 -8.75
N SER A 57 18.47 4.95 -8.33
CA SER A 57 18.70 3.50 -8.45
C SER A 57 17.68 2.70 -7.65
N ALA A 58 17.36 3.11 -6.42
CA ALA A 58 16.39 2.41 -5.58
C ALA A 58 14.97 2.39 -6.19
N ILE A 59 14.58 3.43 -6.93
CA ILE A 59 13.33 3.44 -7.71
C ILE A 59 13.43 2.44 -8.87
N ALA A 60 14.50 2.50 -9.66
CA ALA A 60 14.67 1.68 -10.86
C ALA A 60 14.83 0.18 -10.57
N THR A 61 15.44 -0.17 -9.43
CA THR A 61 15.68 -1.53 -8.99
C THR A 61 14.75 -1.94 -7.85
N PHE A 62 13.58 -1.31 -7.76
CA PHE A 62 12.61 -1.63 -6.72
C PHE A 62 12.27 -3.13 -6.76
N SER A 63 12.18 -3.73 -5.58
CA SER A 63 11.71 -5.10 -5.42
C SER A 63 10.86 -5.23 -4.16
N GLN A 64 9.81 -6.01 -4.27
CA GLN A 64 8.95 -6.40 -3.15
C GLN A 64 9.64 -7.47 -2.32
N GLY A 65 9.63 -7.31 -0.99
CA GLY A 65 10.19 -8.28 -0.04
C GLY A 65 9.44 -9.62 -0.01
N ALA A 66 10.10 -10.67 0.49
CA ALA A 66 9.58 -12.04 0.48
C ALA A 66 8.25 -12.21 1.22
N ASP A 67 8.04 -11.48 2.32
CA ASP A 67 6.81 -11.48 3.13
C ASP A 67 6.13 -10.11 3.16
N GLU A 68 6.52 -9.22 2.24
CA GLU A 68 6.03 -7.85 2.21
C GLU A 68 4.64 -7.79 1.55
N PRO A 69 3.59 -7.32 2.25
CA PRO A 69 2.27 -7.12 1.67
C PRO A 69 2.30 -6.06 0.56
N LEU A 70 1.33 -6.11 -0.35
CA LEU A 70 1.26 -5.14 -1.46
C LEU A 70 1.10 -3.71 -0.95
N CYS A 71 0.33 -3.53 0.13
CA CYS A 71 0.10 -2.21 0.72
C CYS A 71 1.40 -1.53 1.20
N GLU A 72 2.28 -2.29 1.87
CA GLU A 72 3.59 -1.79 2.32
C GLU A 72 4.52 -1.55 1.15
N ALA A 73 4.57 -2.47 0.18
CA ALA A 73 5.40 -2.33 -1.01
C ALA A 73 5.03 -1.09 -1.81
N TRP A 74 3.73 -0.84 -1.99
CA TRP A 74 3.22 0.33 -2.70
C TRP A 74 3.54 1.64 -1.97
N GLU A 75 3.39 1.68 -0.65
CA GLU A 75 3.73 2.87 0.12
C GLU A 75 5.25 3.14 0.15
N ARG A 76 6.09 2.10 0.21
CA ARG A 76 7.54 2.24 0.05
C ARG A 76 7.89 2.82 -1.31
N TYR A 77 7.26 2.33 -2.38
CA TYR A 77 7.53 2.84 -3.72
C TYR A 77 7.18 4.32 -3.84
N LYS A 78 5.99 4.73 -3.39
CA LYS A 78 5.59 6.16 -3.33
C LYS A 78 6.53 6.99 -2.47
N SER A 79 7.03 6.44 -1.35
CA SER A 79 8.03 7.09 -0.50
C SER A 79 9.35 7.34 -1.24
N LEU A 80 9.80 6.40 -2.08
CA LEU A 80 11.01 6.56 -2.89
C LEU A 80 10.85 7.70 -3.91
N LEU A 81 9.72 7.78 -4.59
CA LEU A 81 9.41 8.86 -5.52
C LEU A 81 9.41 10.24 -4.83
N ARG A 82 8.77 10.35 -3.66
CA ARG A 82 8.76 11.60 -2.86
C ARG A 82 10.15 12.03 -2.36
N LYS A 83 11.05 11.06 -2.10
CA LYS A 83 12.44 11.33 -1.69
C LYS A 83 13.31 11.80 -2.84
N CYS A 84 12.92 11.55 -4.09
CA CYS A 84 13.66 11.92 -5.29
C CYS A 84 12.74 12.58 -6.33
N PRO A 85 12.18 13.78 -6.06
CA PRO A 85 11.19 14.41 -6.95
C PRO A 85 11.74 14.73 -8.36
N ASN A 86 13.06 14.83 -8.51
CA ASN A 86 13.73 15.07 -9.78
C ASN A 86 14.25 13.77 -10.44
N HIS A 87 13.60 12.62 -10.20
CA HIS A 87 14.06 11.32 -10.70
C HIS A 87 14.14 11.23 -12.23
N GLY A 88 13.31 11.97 -12.96
CA GLY A 88 13.31 12.04 -14.42
C GLY A 88 12.67 10.84 -15.15
N PHE A 89 12.09 9.89 -14.41
CA PHE A 89 11.19 8.87 -14.97
C PHE A 89 9.81 9.44 -15.27
N ASP A 90 9.26 9.10 -16.43
CA ASP A 90 7.86 9.35 -16.74
C ASP A 90 6.92 8.36 -16.01
N ASP A 91 5.62 8.62 -16.06
CA ASP A 91 4.61 7.87 -15.32
C ASP A 91 4.56 6.40 -15.74
N VAL A 92 4.75 6.12 -17.03
CA VAL A 92 4.76 4.76 -17.59
C VAL A 92 5.99 3.99 -17.10
N ALA A 93 7.17 4.60 -17.10
CA ALA A 93 8.39 4.00 -16.57
C ALA A 93 8.26 3.73 -15.06
N GLN A 94 7.69 4.66 -14.29
CA GLN A 94 7.44 4.47 -12.87
C GLN A 94 6.52 3.27 -12.61
N LEU A 95 5.43 3.13 -13.36
CA LEU A 95 4.53 1.98 -13.24
C LEU A 95 5.23 0.67 -13.60
N ASN A 96 5.97 0.66 -14.70
CA ASN A 96 6.71 -0.52 -15.17
C ASN A 96 7.76 -0.99 -14.15
N MET A 97 8.51 -0.06 -13.56
CA MET A 97 9.50 -0.36 -12.51
C MET A 97 8.84 -1.02 -11.30
N PHE A 98 7.71 -0.46 -10.84
CA PHE A 98 6.95 -1.06 -9.75
C PHE A 98 6.45 -2.47 -10.10
N CYS A 99 5.72 -2.61 -11.22
CA CYS A 99 5.13 -3.87 -11.66
C CYS A 99 6.15 -4.98 -11.99
N ASN A 100 7.38 -4.62 -12.36
CA ASN A 100 8.48 -5.57 -12.58
C ASN A 100 9.19 -5.95 -11.27
N GLY A 101 9.16 -5.07 -10.27
CA GLY A 101 9.68 -5.33 -8.93
C GLY A 101 8.75 -6.18 -8.05
N LEU A 102 7.50 -6.41 -8.45
CA LEU A 102 6.53 -7.19 -7.70
C LEU A 102 6.85 -8.70 -7.71
N ARG A 103 6.45 -9.38 -6.65
CA ARG A 103 6.47 -10.84 -6.60
C ARG A 103 5.53 -11.44 -7.64
N PRO A 104 5.82 -12.63 -8.19
CA PRO A 104 4.98 -13.27 -9.20
C PRO A 104 3.51 -13.41 -8.78
N GLN A 105 3.25 -13.75 -7.51
CA GLN A 105 1.88 -13.91 -7.00
C GLN A 105 1.14 -12.57 -6.96
N THR A 106 1.80 -11.50 -6.51
CA THR A 106 1.22 -10.16 -6.45
C THR A 106 0.99 -9.60 -7.86
N LYS A 107 1.93 -9.82 -8.78
CA LYS A 107 1.77 -9.45 -10.19
C LYS A 107 0.57 -10.14 -10.84
N MET A 108 0.40 -11.44 -10.61
CA MET A 108 -0.74 -12.20 -11.10
C MET A 108 -2.07 -11.65 -10.55
N LEU A 109 -2.13 -11.25 -9.28
CA LEU A 109 -3.31 -10.63 -8.69
C LEU A 109 -3.64 -9.28 -9.34
N LEU A 110 -2.61 -8.46 -9.62
CA LEU A 110 -2.77 -7.20 -10.34
C LEU A 110 -3.31 -7.45 -11.74
N ASP A 111 -2.71 -8.38 -12.50
CA ASP A 111 -3.15 -8.70 -13.86
C ASP A 111 -4.60 -9.23 -13.88
N ALA A 112 -4.95 -10.10 -12.93
CA ALA A 112 -6.33 -10.58 -12.79
C ALA A 112 -7.32 -9.45 -12.52
N SER A 113 -6.94 -8.48 -11.68
CA SER A 113 -7.78 -7.32 -11.32
C SER A 113 -7.90 -6.31 -12.46
N ALA A 114 -6.86 -6.20 -13.30
CA ALA A 114 -6.88 -5.41 -14.52
C ALA A 114 -7.67 -6.06 -15.67
N GLY A 115 -8.04 -7.35 -15.54
CA GLY A 115 -8.67 -8.12 -16.61
C GLY A 115 -7.70 -8.51 -17.73
N GLY A 116 -6.39 -8.56 -17.44
CA GLY A 116 -5.33 -8.78 -18.43
C GLY A 116 -4.01 -8.22 -17.91
N SER A 117 -3.00 -8.11 -18.78
CA SER A 117 -1.71 -7.53 -18.38
C SER A 117 -1.88 -6.09 -17.86
N MET A 118 -1.42 -5.83 -16.63
CA MET A 118 -1.41 -4.49 -16.03
C MET A 118 -0.62 -3.48 -16.87
N MET A 119 0.38 -3.93 -17.62
CA MET A 119 1.20 -3.06 -18.47
C MET A 119 0.44 -2.53 -19.70
N MET A 120 -0.76 -3.05 -19.98
CA MET A 120 -1.63 -2.59 -21.07
C MET A 120 -2.66 -1.55 -20.60
N LYS A 121 -2.67 -1.22 -19.32
CA LYS A 121 -3.56 -0.22 -18.73
C LYS A 121 -2.96 1.16 -18.81
N ASP A 122 -3.83 2.16 -18.93
CA ASP A 122 -3.42 3.55 -18.79
C ASP A 122 -2.97 3.83 -17.36
N PHE A 123 -2.10 4.81 -17.18
CA PHE A 123 -1.49 5.11 -15.89
C PHE A 123 -2.53 5.36 -14.80
N GLU A 124 -3.58 6.14 -15.09
CA GLU A 124 -4.64 6.45 -14.11
C GLU A 124 -5.43 5.20 -13.70
N GLU A 125 -5.76 4.32 -14.66
CA GLU A 125 -6.46 3.06 -14.38
C GLU A 125 -5.59 2.14 -13.53
N ALA A 126 -4.31 2.01 -13.87
CA ALA A 126 -3.36 1.16 -13.16
C ALA A 126 -3.18 1.62 -11.70
N ILE A 127 -2.99 2.92 -11.48
CA ILE A 127 -2.88 3.49 -10.13
C ILE A 127 -4.16 3.22 -9.33
N THR A 128 -5.33 3.40 -9.94
CA THR A 128 -6.62 3.14 -9.28
C THR A 128 -6.74 1.68 -8.82
N ILE A 129 -6.36 0.73 -9.68
CA ILE A 129 -6.40 -0.70 -9.34
C ILE A 129 -5.39 -1.02 -8.24
N ILE A 130 -4.16 -0.49 -8.33
CA ILE A 130 -3.11 -0.71 -7.33
C ILE A 130 -3.53 -0.15 -5.97
N ASP A 131 -4.06 1.07 -5.91
CA ASP A 131 -4.53 1.67 -4.67
C ASP A 131 -5.71 0.90 -4.07
N ALA A 132 -6.66 0.44 -4.89
CA ALA A 132 -7.78 -0.38 -4.42
C ALA A 132 -7.31 -1.72 -3.83
N LEU A 133 -6.36 -2.39 -4.50
CA LEU A 133 -5.78 -3.63 -4.01
C LEU A 133 -4.93 -3.41 -2.75
N ALA A 134 -4.13 -2.35 -2.70
CA ALA A 134 -3.37 -1.98 -1.52
C ALA A 134 -4.28 -1.65 -0.33
N ALA A 135 -5.41 -0.99 -0.53
CA ALA A 135 -6.38 -0.71 0.52
C ALA A 135 -7.04 -1.99 1.05
N SER A 136 -7.44 -2.89 0.16
CA SER A 136 -8.00 -4.21 0.51
C SER A 136 -6.99 -5.07 1.28
N ASP A 137 -5.73 -5.07 0.82
CA ASP A 137 -4.63 -5.78 1.46
C ASP A 137 -4.35 -5.22 2.87
N TYR A 138 -4.31 -3.90 3.02
CA TYR A 138 -4.18 -3.25 4.33
C TYR A 138 -5.28 -3.68 5.29
N GLN A 139 -6.54 -3.71 4.83
CA GLN A 139 -7.68 -4.17 5.64
C GLN A 139 -7.54 -5.64 6.02
N ALA A 140 -7.19 -6.53 5.09
CA ALA A 140 -7.01 -7.95 5.37
C ALA A 140 -5.91 -8.24 6.40
N HIS A 141 -4.85 -7.41 6.40
CA HIS A 141 -3.76 -7.49 7.38
C HIS A 141 -4.11 -6.82 8.72
N HIS A 142 -4.89 -5.73 8.72
CA HIS A 142 -5.38 -5.08 9.94
C HIS A 142 -6.45 -5.91 10.66
N ASP A 143 -7.35 -6.58 9.94
CA ASP A 143 -8.36 -7.48 10.54
C ASP A 143 -7.74 -8.76 11.09
N ARG A 144 -6.50 -9.09 10.69
CA ARG A 144 -5.73 -10.18 11.30
C ARG A 144 -4.93 -9.74 12.53
N SER A 145 -4.63 -8.44 12.67
CA SER A 145 -3.89 -7.88 13.81
C SER A 145 -4.79 -7.31 14.90
N GLN A 146 -6.04 -6.98 14.58
CA GLN A 146 -7.10 -6.91 15.58
C GLN A 146 -7.63 -8.33 15.85
N PRO A 147 -7.85 -8.73 17.12
CA PRO A 147 -8.69 -9.89 17.40
C PRO A 147 -10.15 -9.50 17.12
N THR A 148 -10.50 -9.19 15.88
CA THR A 148 -11.89 -9.05 15.44
C THR A 148 -12.47 -10.45 15.29
N LYS A 149 -12.88 -10.99 16.44
CA LYS A 149 -14.18 -11.66 16.59
C LYS A 149 -14.51 -12.78 15.61
N ARG A 150 -13.53 -13.54 15.11
CA ARG A 150 -13.79 -14.85 14.49
C ARG A 150 -14.58 -15.76 15.45
N GLY A 151 -14.39 -15.59 16.76
CA GLY A 151 -15.16 -16.26 17.80
C GLY A 151 -16.56 -15.70 18.08
N ILE A 152 -16.91 -14.44 17.79
CA ILE A 152 -18.26 -13.93 18.17
C ILE A 152 -19.33 -14.41 17.19
N LEU A 153 -19.05 -14.40 15.90
CA LEU A 153 -19.97 -14.98 14.91
C LEU A 153 -20.14 -16.48 15.13
N GLU A 154 -19.04 -17.19 15.42
CA GLU A 154 -19.08 -18.62 15.69
C GLU A 154 -19.82 -18.94 17.01
N LEU A 155 -19.59 -18.16 18.08
CA LEU A 155 -20.34 -18.27 19.34
C LEU A 155 -21.82 -17.92 19.16
N ASP A 156 -22.18 -16.90 18.37
CA ASP A 156 -23.58 -16.59 18.09
C ASP A 156 -24.27 -17.71 17.30
N THR A 157 -23.57 -18.28 16.31
CA THR A 157 -24.08 -19.43 15.56
C THR A 157 -24.23 -20.65 16.45
N GLN A 158 -23.26 -20.91 17.34
CA GLN A 158 -23.27 -22.04 18.26
C GLN A 158 -24.31 -21.87 19.37
N ASN A 159 -24.51 -20.65 19.88
CA ASN A 159 -25.58 -20.31 20.82
C ASN A 159 -26.97 -20.44 20.19
N ALA A 160 -27.13 -20.00 18.93
CA ALA A 160 -28.37 -20.16 18.19
C ALA A 160 -28.70 -21.64 17.96
N ILE A 161 -27.71 -22.45 17.58
CA ILE A 161 -27.86 -23.92 17.44
C ILE A 161 -28.20 -24.56 18.79
N LEU A 162 -27.54 -24.15 19.88
CA LEU A 162 -27.81 -24.69 21.22
C LEU A 162 -29.23 -24.34 21.70
N ALA A 163 -29.69 -23.11 21.44
CA ALA A 163 -31.05 -22.68 21.73
C ALA A 163 -32.08 -23.47 20.91
N GLN A 164 -31.80 -23.71 19.62
CA GLN A 164 -32.64 -24.53 18.76
C GLN A 164 -32.71 -25.98 19.24
N ASN A 165 -31.59 -26.58 19.66
CA ASN A 165 -31.54 -27.92 20.23
C ASN A 165 -32.34 -28.03 21.52
N LYS A 166 -32.25 -27.03 22.41
CA LYS A 166 -33.03 -26.98 23.64
C LYS A 166 -34.53 -26.91 23.36
N LEU A 167 -34.94 -26.09 22.39
CA LEU A 167 -36.34 -25.98 21.97
C LEU A 167 -36.83 -27.31 21.35
N LEU A 168 -36.03 -27.95 20.52
CA LEU A 168 -36.35 -29.24 19.93
C LEU A 168 -36.50 -30.34 21.00
N SER A 169 -35.61 -30.38 22.00
CA SER A 169 -35.75 -31.32 23.12
C SER A 169 -37.02 -31.07 23.93
N GLN A 170 -37.40 -29.81 24.15
CA GLN A 170 -38.66 -29.47 24.83
C GLN A 170 -39.89 -29.92 24.02
N GLN A 171 -39.87 -29.72 22.71
CA GLN A 171 -40.94 -30.19 21.82
C GLN A 171 -41.04 -31.72 21.81
N MET A 172 -39.92 -32.44 21.84
CA MET A 172 -39.88 -33.91 21.92
C MET A 172 -40.50 -34.45 23.21
N GLU A 173 -40.23 -33.83 24.36
CA GLU A 173 -40.83 -34.25 25.64
C GLU A 173 -42.33 -33.94 25.70
N GLU A 174 -42.77 -32.80 25.15
CA GLU A 174 -44.20 -32.48 25.07
C GLU A 174 -44.93 -33.45 24.13
N LEU A 175 -44.33 -33.79 22.98
CA LEU A 175 -44.88 -34.78 22.05
C LEU A 175 -44.99 -36.16 22.71
N LYS A 176 -43.94 -36.59 23.44
CA LYS A 176 -43.93 -37.85 24.18
C LYS A 176 -45.02 -37.89 25.26
N LYS A 177 -45.24 -36.77 25.95
CA LYS A 177 -46.32 -36.62 26.94
C LYS A 177 -47.69 -36.73 26.28
N GLN A 178 -47.89 -36.13 25.10
CA GLN A 178 -49.15 -36.28 24.34
C GLN A 178 -49.38 -37.71 23.87
N ILE A 179 -48.34 -38.40 23.38
CA ILE A 179 -48.42 -39.82 22.97
C ILE A 179 -48.80 -40.70 24.17
N SER A 180 -48.20 -40.45 25.35
CA SER A 180 -48.55 -41.20 26.57
C SER A 180 -50.02 -40.99 27.00
N LYS A 181 -50.56 -39.77 26.83
CA LYS A 181 -51.98 -39.48 27.10
C LYS A 181 -52.93 -40.21 26.13
N LEU A 182 -52.53 -40.34 24.86
CA LEU A 182 -53.32 -41.05 23.85
C LEU A 182 -53.29 -42.58 24.04
N GLN A 183 -52.16 -43.13 24.49
CA GLN A 183 -52.03 -44.56 24.82
C GLN A 183 -52.84 -44.95 26.08
N VAL A 184 -52.93 -44.08 27.08
CA VAL A 184 -53.76 -44.31 28.28
C VAL A 184 -55.26 -44.22 27.96
N GLY A 185 -55.69 -43.32 27.08
CA GLY A 185 -57.10 -43.18 26.68
C GLY A 185 -57.66 -44.35 25.84
N SER A 186 -56.79 -45.19 25.28
CA SER A 186 -57.19 -46.35 24.46
C SER A 186 -57.38 -47.63 25.30
N SER A 187 -56.90 -47.65 26.54
CA SER A 187 -57.05 -48.79 27.46
C SER A 187 -58.33 -48.70 28.31
N SER A 188 -58.95 -47.52 28.41
CA SER A 188 -60.17 -47.26 29.18
C SER A 188 -61.48 -47.34 28.37
N ARG A 189 -61.46 -47.87 27.13
CA ARG A 189 -62.68 -48.03 26.30
C ARG A 189 -62.99 -49.50 25.96
N LEU A 190 -62.46 -50.43 26.74
CA LEU A 190 -62.84 -51.86 26.74
C LEU A 190 -63.04 -52.34 28.19
N GLN A 191 -63.96 -51.70 28.91
CA GLN A 191 -64.72 -52.32 30.02
C GLN A 191 -66.14 -51.77 29.99
#